data_AF-A0AAN1HFZ6-F1
#
_entry.id   AF-A0AAN1HFZ6-F1
#
_cell.length_a   1.000
_cell.length_b   1.000
_cell.length_c   1.000
_cell.angle_alpha   90.00
_cell.angle_beta   90.00
_cell.angle_gamma   90.00
#
_symmetry.space_group_name_H-M   'P 1'
#
loop_
_entity.id
_entity.type
_entity.pdbx_description
1 polymer ?
#
loop_
_entity_poly.entity_id
_entity_poly.type
_entity_poly.pdbx_seq_one_letter_code
_entity_poly.pdbx_strand_id
1 'polypeptide(L)'
;MDDSLRGKLDFIFFTARLREVERHNNATRTRKESVAEHSWHLALVSWILQREFERELGHALDLEKMLKMCLMHDLVEIDAGDPSAWGSQLNGTDKVRIEEDVAQHRFSPLPDGLGAEFLALWHEAQGLTSHPLLAHPRHHPHPMVASLDGQGPTLRAPGPDRRGHHRTRHRPLSPKLTNYR
;
A
#
# COMPACT_ATOMS: atom_id res chain seq x y z
N MET A 1 26.36 -11.51 21.00
CA MET A 1 25.40 -10.66 20.28
C MET A 1 24.63 -9.92 21.35
N ASP A 2 24.69 -8.59 21.37
CA ASP A 2 23.98 -7.81 22.37
C ASP A 2 22.45 -7.92 22.20
N ASP A 3 21.72 -7.63 23.27
CA ASP A 3 20.26 -7.78 23.31
C ASP A 3 19.54 -6.79 22.37
N SER A 4 20.16 -5.64 22.06
CA SER A 4 19.60 -4.66 21.12
C SER A 4 19.62 -5.18 19.68
N LEU A 5 20.76 -5.69 19.23
CA LEU A 5 20.91 -6.31 17.91
C LEU A 5 20.01 -7.55 17.79
N ARG A 6 19.84 -8.31 18.88
CA ARG A 6 18.86 -9.41 18.92
C ARG A 6 17.44 -8.94 18.69
N GLY A 7 16.98 -7.95 19.44
CA GLY A 7 15.63 -7.40 19.25
C GLY A 7 15.39 -6.88 17.83
N LYS A 8 16.38 -6.21 17.22
CA LYS A 8 16.29 -5.74 15.83
C LYS A 8 16.21 -6.90 14.82
N LEU A 9 17.05 -7.92 14.97
CA LEU A 9 17.03 -9.07 14.07
C LEU A 9 15.74 -9.88 14.20
N ASP A 10 15.26 -10.09 15.42
CA ASP A 10 13.98 -10.77 15.68
C ASP A 10 12.82 -10.01 15.01
N PHE A 11 12.84 -8.68 15.08
CA PHE A 11 11.85 -7.86 14.39
C PHE A 11 11.99 -7.92 12.85
N ILE A 12 13.21 -7.90 12.30
CA ILE A 12 13.43 -8.09 10.86
C ILE A 12 12.92 -9.47 10.39
N PHE A 13 13.11 -10.53 11.19
CA PHE A 13 12.53 -11.83 10.87
C PHE A 13 11.01 -11.82 10.95
N PHE A 14 10.42 -11.09 11.90
CA PHE A 14 8.99 -10.89 11.98
C PHE A 14 8.43 -10.20 10.73
N THR A 15 9.06 -9.12 10.23
CA THR A 15 8.57 -8.40 9.05
C THR A 15 8.55 -9.24 7.78
N ALA A 16 9.38 -10.29 7.70
CA ALA A 16 9.38 -11.21 6.56
C ALA A 16 8.04 -11.95 6.35
N ARG A 17 7.18 -12.03 7.38
CA ARG A 17 5.83 -12.60 7.30
C ARG A 17 4.87 -11.76 6.47
N LEU A 18 5.20 -10.50 6.17
CA LEU A 18 4.38 -9.60 5.35
C LEU A 18 4.12 -10.16 3.93
N ARG A 19 4.99 -11.03 3.42
CA ARG A 19 4.80 -11.72 2.13
C ARG A 19 3.66 -12.74 2.14
N GLU A 20 3.23 -13.16 3.32
CA GLU A 20 2.17 -14.16 3.53
C GLU A 20 0.80 -13.50 3.74
N VAL A 21 0.77 -12.18 3.95
CA VAL A 21 -0.48 -11.41 4.05
C VAL A 21 -0.91 -11.02 2.64
N GLU A 22 -2.02 -11.60 2.19
CA GLU A 22 -2.60 -11.30 0.88
C GLU A 22 -3.53 -10.09 0.95
N ARG A 23 -3.50 -9.27 -0.10
CA ARG A 23 -4.42 -8.16 -0.32
C ARG A 23 -5.61 -8.58 -1.16
N HIS A 24 -6.65 -7.75 -1.18
CA HIS A 24 -7.74 -7.92 -2.14
C HIS A 24 -7.26 -7.86 -3.60
N ASN A 25 -6.25 -7.05 -3.88
CA ASN A 25 -5.74 -6.84 -5.23
C ASN A 25 -5.04 -8.07 -5.77
N ASN A 26 -5.10 -8.23 -7.08
CA ASN A 26 -4.46 -9.34 -7.79
C ASN A 26 -3.13 -8.83 -8.37
N ALA A 27 -1.99 -9.37 -7.92
CA ALA A 27 -0.70 -9.11 -8.56
C ALA A 27 -0.61 -9.73 -9.97
N THR A 28 -1.33 -10.85 -10.18
CA THR A 28 -1.50 -11.45 -11.51
C THR A 28 -2.93 -11.99 -11.64
N ARG A 29 -3.33 -12.47 -12.83
CA ARG A 29 -4.66 -13.04 -13.06
C ARG A 29 -5.05 -14.17 -12.10
N THR A 30 -4.07 -14.86 -11.51
CA THR A 30 -4.29 -16.06 -10.68
C THR A 30 -3.72 -15.93 -9.26
N ARG A 31 -3.13 -14.79 -8.90
CA ARG A 31 -2.38 -14.62 -7.66
C ARG A 31 -2.71 -13.28 -7.02
N LYS A 32 -2.99 -13.30 -5.71
CA LYS A 32 -3.12 -12.08 -4.91
C LYS A 32 -1.80 -11.37 -4.77
N GLU A 33 -1.87 -10.04 -4.73
CA GLU A 33 -0.76 -9.20 -4.29
C GLU A 33 -0.54 -9.44 -2.80
N SER A 34 0.72 -9.53 -2.37
CA SER A 34 1.03 -9.54 -0.94
C SER A 34 1.27 -8.12 -0.43
N VAL A 35 1.08 -7.91 0.86
CA VAL A 35 1.35 -6.61 1.50
C VAL A 35 2.81 -6.20 1.35
N ALA A 36 3.74 -7.17 1.32
CA ALA A 36 5.14 -6.92 1.04
C ALA A 36 5.38 -6.37 -0.37
N GLU A 37 4.72 -6.93 -1.39
CA GLU A 37 4.82 -6.43 -2.76
C GLU A 37 4.24 -5.03 -2.90
N HIS A 38 3.09 -4.80 -2.27
CA HIS A 38 2.44 -3.50 -2.26
C HIS A 38 3.36 -2.43 -1.64
N SER A 39 3.90 -2.70 -0.46
CA SER A 39 4.77 -1.77 0.27
C SER A 39 6.06 -1.46 -0.49
N TRP A 40 6.67 -2.48 -1.10
CA TRP A 40 7.84 -2.30 -1.96
C TRP A 40 7.51 -1.45 -3.19
N HIS A 41 6.40 -1.75 -3.87
CA HIS A 41 6.02 -1.05 -5.09
C HIS A 41 5.66 0.41 -4.79
N LEU A 42 4.94 0.67 -3.70
CA LEU A 42 4.61 2.01 -3.22
C LEU A 42 5.87 2.83 -2.91
N ALA A 43 6.86 2.22 -2.25
CA ALA A 43 8.15 2.87 -1.99
C ALA A 43 8.89 3.20 -3.30
N LEU A 44 8.89 2.27 -4.26
CA LEU A 44 9.53 2.48 -5.56
C LEU A 44 8.85 3.60 -6.36
N VAL A 45 7.51 3.61 -6.43
CA VAL A 45 6.74 4.66 -7.09
C VAL A 45 7.00 6.01 -6.43
N SER A 46 6.99 6.05 -5.09
CA SER A 46 7.25 7.26 -4.32
C SER A 46 8.63 7.83 -4.58
N TRP A 47 9.65 6.97 -4.70
CA TRP A 47 11.00 7.39 -5.06
C TRP A 47 11.07 7.94 -6.49
N ILE A 48 10.51 7.22 -7.46
CA ILE A 48 10.58 7.61 -8.88
C ILE A 48 9.84 8.93 -9.14
N LEU A 49 8.69 9.12 -8.51
CA LEU A 49 7.82 10.28 -8.73
C LEU A 49 8.03 11.42 -7.72
N GLN A 50 9.07 11.36 -6.88
CA GLN A 50 9.30 12.38 -5.84
C GLN A 50 9.30 13.79 -6.42
N ARG A 51 10.00 14.02 -7.55
CA ARG A 51 10.11 15.36 -8.16
C ARG A 51 8.77 15.86 -8.70
N GLU A 52 7.92 14.95 -9.19
CA GLU A 52 6.57 15.25 -9.63
C GLU A 52 5.72 15.70 -8.43
N PHE A 53 5.81 15.00 -7.30
CA PHE A 53 5.10 15.34 -6.08
C PHE A 53 5.58 16.67 -5.47
N GLU A 54 6.89 16.90 -5.41
CA GLU A 54 7.45 18.18 -4.92
C GLU A 54 7.00 19.37 -5.78
N ARG A 55 6.97 19.17 -7.11
CA ARG A 55 6.48 20.19 -8.06
C ARG A 55 5.01 20.51 -7.85
N GLU A 56 4.20 19.52 -7.55
CA GLU A 56 2.76 19.69 -7.28
C GLU A 56 2.50 20.34 -5.92
N LEU A 57 3.23 19.91 -4.88
CA LEU A 57 3.09 20.41 -3.51
C LEU A 57 3.71 21.79 -3.30
N GLY A 58 4.64 22.20 -4.17
CA GLY A 58 5.34 23.48 -4.07
C GLY A 58 6.39 23.53 -2.95
N HIS A 59 6.76 22.39 -2.37
CA HIS A 59 7.82 22.25 -1.39
C HIS A 59 8.56 20.92 -1.53
N ALA A 60 9.78 20.85 -0.99
CA ALA A 60 10.57 19.63 -0.97
C ALA A 60 9.95 18.56 -0.06
N LEU A 61 10.16 17.29 -0.41
CA LEU A 61 9.74 16.13 0.38
C LEU A 61 10.95 15.53 1.11
N ASP A 62 10.71 15.05 2.32
CA ASP A 62 11.67 14.18 3.00
C ASP A 62 11.55 12.76 2.44
N LEU A 63 12.40 12.45 1.45
CA LEU A 63 12.40 11.14 0.79
C LEU A 63 12.69 10.01 1.78
N GLU A 64 13.64 10.19 2.70
CA GLU A 64 14.01 9.12 3.64
C GLU A 64 12.80 8.76 4.51
N LYS A 65 12.15 9.76 5.09
CA LYS A 65 10.95 9.58 5.90
C LYS A 65 9.82 8.95 5.09
N MET A 66 9.58 9.43 3.87
CA MET A 66 8.55 8.89 2.98
C MET A 66 8.78 7.41 2.67
N LEU A 67 10.02 7.01 2.36
CA LEU A 67 10.35 5.61 2.08
C LEU A 67 10.21 4.73 3.33
N LYS A 68 10.64 5.23 4.50
CA LYS A 68 10.42 4.53 5.79
C LYS A 68 8.93 4.29 6.03
N MET A 69 8.08 5.30 5.84
CA MET A 69 6.62 5.18 5.97
C MET A 69 6.04 4.16 4.98
N CYS A 70 6.42 4.23 3.70
CA CYS A 70 5.94 3.29 2.68
C CYS A 70 6.27 1.84 3.03
N LEU A 71 7.47 1.58 3.56
CA LEU A 71 7.90 0.23 3.92
C LEU A 71 7.22 -0.33 5.17
N MET A 72 6.73 0.55 6.07
CA MET A 72 6.21 0.11 7.37
C MET A 72 4.69 0.25 7.56
N HIS A 73 4.00 1.01 6.71
CA HIS A 73 2.60 1.42 6.94
C HIS A 73 1.66 0.24 7.24
N ASP A 74 1.78 -0.85 6.48
CA ASP A 74 0.95 -2.06 6.63
C ASP A 74 1.64 -3.17 7.48
N LEU A 75 2.73 -2.91 8.20
CA LEU A 75 3.39 -3.95 9.04
C LEU A 75 2.46 -4.52 10.12
N VAL A 76 1.51 -3.73 10.60
CA VAL A 76 0.49 -4.16 11.58
C VAL A 76 -0.44 -5.23 11.00
N GLU A 77 -0.59 -5.32 9.68
CA GLU A 77 -1.43 -6.33 9.02
C GLU A 77 -0.90 -7.75 9.19
N ILE A 78 0.35 -7.94 9.64
CA ILE A 78 0.91 -9.26 9.97
C ILE A 78 0.10 -9.95 11.08
N ASP A 79 -0.41 -9.18 12.06
CA ASP A 79 -1.24 -9.71 13.14
C ASP A 79 -2.70 -9.27 13.05
N ALA A 80 -2.98 -8.07 12.56
CA ALA A 80 -4.35 -7.58 12.37
C ALA A 80 -5.06 -8.25 11.18
N GLY A 81 -4.30 -8.75 10.19
CA GLY A 81 -4.78 -9.15 8.87
C GLY A 81 -5.12 -7.94 7.98
N ASP A 82 -5.32 -8.15 6.67
CA ASP A 82 -5.84 -7.14 5.76
C ASP A 82 -7.39 -7.27 5.64
N PRO A 83 -8.18 -6.33 6.18
CA PRO A 83 -9.64 -6.37 6.08
C PRO A 83 -10.17 -6.20 4.65
N SER A 84 -9.35 -5.70 3.72
CA SER A 84 -9.70 -5.61 2.30
C SER A 84 -9.83 -6.99 1.66
N ALA A 85 -8.99 -7.95 2.06
CA ALA A 85 -8.91 -9.29 1.48
C ALA A 85 -10.17 -10.13 1.74
N TRP A 86 -10.80 -9.96 2.91
CA TRP A 86 -11.85 -10.86 3.39
C TRP A 86 -13.29 -10.41 3.11
N GLY A 87 -13.49 -9.23 2.50
CA GLY A 87 -14.82 -8.67 2.27
C GLY A 87 -15.63 -8.47 3.56
N SER A 88 -15.00 -8.58 4.73
CA SER A 88 -15.64 -8.47 6.03
C SER A 88 -15.74 -7.00 6.41
N GLN A 89 -16.97 -6.60 6.75
CA GLN A 89 -17.27 -5.29 7.32
C GLN A 89 -16.86 -5.30 8.80
N LEU A 90 -15.56 -5.35 9.10
CA LEU A 90 -15.14 -4.75 10.37
C LEU A 90 -15.61 -3.30 10.34
N ASN A 91 -16.31 -2.85 11.38
CA ASN A 91 -16.61 -1.43 11.48
C ASN A 91 -15.27 -0.67 11.54
N GLY A 92 -15.21 0.53 10.94
CA GLY A 92 -13.93 1.25 10.80
C GLY A 92 -13.25 1.54 12.15
N THR A 93 -14.04 1.65 13.22
CA THR A 93 -13.57 1.88 14.59
C THR A 93 -12.84 0.68 15.20
N ASP A 94 -13.32 -0.55 14.95
CA ASP A 94 -12.67 -1.76 15.46
C ASP A 94 -11.38 -2.04 14.71
N LYS A 95 -11.31 -1.75 13.41
CA LYS A 95 -10.07 -1.84 12.62
C LYS A 95 -8.98 -0.96 13.22
N VAL A 96 -9.26 0.34 13.37
CA VAL A 96 -8.29 1.30 13.90
C VAL A 96 -7.82 0.89 15.30
N ARG A 97 -8.74 0.44 16.17
CA ARG A 97 -8.38 0.00 17.52
C ARG A 97 -7.48 -1.24 17.52
N ILE A 98 -7.76 -2.22 16.66
CA ILE A 98 -6.94 -3.44 16.53
C ILE A 98 -5.55 -3.09 16.01
N GLU A 99 -5.47 -2.27 14.96
CA GLU A 99 -4.19 -1.86 14.39
C GLU A 99 -3.35 -1.04 15.37
N GLU A 100 -3.98 -0.15 16.14
CA GLU A 100 -3.33 0.62 17.21
C GLU A 100 -2.74 -0.31 18.29
N ASP A 101 -3.50 -1.29 18.77
CA ASP A 101 -3.04 -2.27 19.77
C ASP A 101 -1.87 -3.11 19.23
N VAL A 102 -1.95 -3.55 17.96
CA VAL A 102 -0.86 -4.27 17.29
C VAL A 102 0.38 -3.40 17.14
N ALA A 103 0.23 -2.15 16.70
CA ALA A 103 1.35 -1.20 16.57
C ALA A 103 2.05 -0.99 17.91
N GLN A 104 1.29 -0.73 18.97
CA GLN A 104 1.83 -0.56 20.31
C GLN A 104 2.55 -1.82 20.78
N HIS A 105 1.95 -3.01 20.59
CA HIS A 105 2.54 -4.27 21.02
C HIS A 105 3.82 -4.64 20.26
N ARG A 106 3.88 -4.35 18.95
CA ARG A 106 5.01 -4.74 18.09
C ARG A 106 6.14 -3.74 18.06
N PHE A 107 5.85 -2.43 18.09
CA PHE A 107 6.86 -1.41 17.90
C PHE A 107 7.45 -0.93 19.22
N SER A 108 6.65 -0.74 20.27
CA SER A 108 7.13 -0.21 21.56
C SER A 108 8.33 -0.98 22.16
N PRO A 109 8.44 -2.31 22.04
CA PRO A 109 9.58 -3.06 22.60
C PRO A 109 10.89 -2.90 21.82
N LEU A 110 10.90 -2.24 20.66
CA LEU A 110 12.10 -2.13 19.83
C LEU A 110 13.17 -1.26 20.51
N PRO A 111 14.43 -1.71 20.53
CA PRO A 111 15.51 -1.07 21.28
C PRO A 111 15.98 0.24 20.62
N ASP A 112 16.82 0.98 21.35
CA ASP A 112 17.54 2.17 20.88
C ASP A 112 16.65 3.31 20.33
N GLY A 113 15.43 3.44 20.84
CA GLY A 113 14.47 4.46 20.40
C GLY A 113 13.74 4.12 19.10
N LEU A 114 14.06 2.99 18.48
CA LEU A 114 13.44 2.54 17.23
C LEU A 114 11.92 2.36 17.38
N GLY A 115 11.45 1.92 18.55
CA GLY A 115 10.01 1.76 18.79
C GLY A 115 9.24 3.06 18.75
N ALA A 116 9.82 4.13 19.30
CA ALA A 116 9.22 5.47 19.25
C ALA A 116 9.23 6.05 17.82
N GLU A 117 10.32 5.83 17.07
CA GLU A 117 10.40 6.21 15.65
C GLU A 117 9.33 5.48 14.83
N PHE A 118 9.19 4.16 15.01
CA PHE A 118 8.21 3.34 14.28
C PHE A 118 6.77 3.76 14.58
N LEU A 119 6.43 3.97 15.86
CA LEU A 119 5.08 4.45 16.23
C LEU A 119 4.80 5.83 15.62
N ALA A 120 5.75 6.77 15.69
CA ALA A 120 5.58 8.10 15.13
C ALA A 120 5.36 8.06 13.61
N LEU A 121 6.19 7.30 12.89
CA LEU A 121 6.07 7.12 11.44
C LEU A 121 4.76 6.41 11.07
N TRP A 122 4.37 5.40 11.83
CA TRP A 122 3.13 4.66 11.58
C TRP A 122 1.90 5.54 11.82
N HIS A 123 1.82 6.28 12.93
CA HIS A 123 0.72 7.23 13.16
C HIS A 123 0.65 8.31 12.08
N GLU A 124 1.79 8.81 11.62
CA GLU A 124 1.82 9.77 10.51
C GLU A 124 1.31 9.14 9.21
N ALA A 125 1.74 7.92 8.90
CA ALA A 125 1.23 7.18 7.75
C ALA A 125 -0.29 6.95 7.83
N GLN A 126 -0.84 6.64 9.01
CA GLN A 126 -2.29 6.51 9.24
C GLN A 126 -3.03 7.86 9.09
N GLY A 127 -2.38 8.98 9.41
CA GLY A 127 -2.91 10.32 9.09
C GLY A 127 -2.88 10.63 7.59
N LEU A 128 -1.85 10.15 6.90
CA LEU A 128 -1.63 10.34 5.47
C LEU A 128 -2.36 9.32 4.58
N THR A 129 -2.88 8.21 5.11
CA THR A 129 -3.85 7.37 4.37
C THR A 129 -5.20 8.10 4.16
N SER A 130 -5.35 9.31 4.71
CA SER A 130 -6.38 10.30 4.36
C SER A 130 -5.90 11.32 3.30
N HIS A 131 -4.60 11.33 2.98
CA HIS A 131 -3.94 12.23 2.04
C HIS A 131 -3.85 11.56 0.65
N PRO A 132 -4.15 12.27 -0.45
CA PRO A 132 -4.31 11.67 -1.78
C PRO A 132 -3.12 10.86 -2.27
N LEU A 133 -1.89 11.14 -1.82
CA LEU A 133 -0.68 10.41 -2.25
C LEU A 133 -0.51 9.01 -1.64
N LEU A 134 -1.09 8.74 -0.47
CA LEU A 134 -0.94 7.47 0.28
C LEU A 134 -2.30 6.85 0.66
N ALA A 135 -3.40 7.42 0.17
CA ALA A 135 -4.73 6.98 0.56
C ALA A 135 -5.04 5.56 0.08
N HIS A 136 -5.50 4.75 1.04
CA HIS A 136 -6.04 3.42 0.80
C HIS A 136 -7.13 3.48 -0.30
N PRO A 137 -7.26 2.47 -1.19
CA PRO A 137 -8.19 2.45 -2.34
C PRO A 137 -9.67 2.79 -2.10
N ARG A 138 -10.12 2.93 -0.84
CA ARG A 138 -11.49 3.32 -0.49
C ARG A 138 -11.73 4.82 -0.44
N HIS A 139 -10.66 5.64 -0.45
CA HIS A 139 -10.75 7.09 -0.49
C HIS A 139 -9.77 7.63 -1.54
N HIS A 140 -10.24 7.74 -2.79
CA HIS A 140 -9.64 8.46 -3.91
C HIS A 140 -8.10 8.65 -3.87
N PRO A 141 -7.29 7.68 -4.32
CA PRO A 141 -5.87 7.92 -4.51
C PRO A 141 -5.66 9.02 -5.55
N HIS A 142 -4.53 9.72 -5.44
CA HIS A 142 -4.04 10.63 -6.47
C HIS A 142 -4.04 9.86 -7.79
N PRO A 143 -4.64 10.41 -8.87
CA PRO A 143 -4.88 9.67 -10.11
C PRO A 143 -3.62 9.05 -10.73
N MET A 144 -2.42 9.56 -10.41
CA MET A 144 -1.17 8.96 -10.85
C MET A 144 -0.81 7.65 -10.12
N VAL A 145 -1.03 7.56 -8.81
CA VAL A 145 -0.72 6.36 -8.01
C VAL A 145 -1.78 5.28 -8.22
N ALA A 146 -3.06 5.68 -8.30
CA ALA A 146 -4.18 4.78 -8.63
C ALA A 146 -3.97 4.04 -9.97
N SER A 147 -3.33 4.70 -10.95
CA SER A 147 -3.07 4.12 -12.28
C SER A 147 -1.89 3.15 -12.29
N LEU A 148 -1.03 3.15 -11.26
CA LEU A 148 0.18 2.33 -11.19
C LEU A 148 -0.06 1.03 -10.40
N ASP A 149 -1.06 0.99 -9.50
CA ASP A 149 -1.49 -0.17 -8.71
C ASP A 149 -2.18 -1.29 -9.51
N GLY A 150 -1.96 -1.37 -10.84
CA GLY A 150 -2.59 -2.37 -11.69
C GLY A 150 -4.10 -2.18 -11.91
N GLN A 151 -4.70 -1.14 -11.32
CA GLN A 151 -6.04 -0.65 -11.64
C GLN A 151 -6.01 0.23 -12.91
N GLY A 152 -5.37 -0.26 -13.98
CA GLY A 152 -5.90 0.08 -15.30
C GLY A 152 -7.37 -0.32 -15.26
N PRO A 153 -8.31 0.50 -15.80
CA PRO A 153 -9.73 0.27 -15.62
C PRO A 153 -10.00 -1.21 -15.88
N THR A 154 -10.40 -1.95 -14.85
CA THR A 154 -10.83 -3.33 -15.03
C THR A 154 -11.85 -3.22 -16.14
N LEU A 155 -11.49 -3.69 -17.34
CA LEU A 155 -12.43 -3.81 -18.42
C LEU A 155 -13.46 -4.76 -17.84
N ARG A 156 -14.55 -4.18 -17.32
CA ARG A 156 -15.73 -4.91 -16.93
C ARG A 156 -15.97 -5.81 -18.13
N ALA A 157 -15.85 -7.12 -17.93
CA ALA A 157 -16.20 -8.05 -18.99
C ALA A 157 -17.59 -7.59 -19.45
N PRO A 158 -17.79 -7.24 -20.74
CA PRO A 158 -19.04 -6.69 -21.17
C PRO A 158 -20.10 -7.71 -20.76
N GLY A 159 -21.01 -7.29 -19.87
CA GLY A 159 -22.13 -8.12 -19.48
C GLY A 159 -22.87 -8.55 -20.74
N PRO A 160 -23.46 -9.76 -20.76
CA PRO A 160 -24.20 -10.22 -21.92
C PRO A 160 -25.24 -9.16 -22.28
N ASP A 161 -25.37 -8.85 -23.58
CA ASP A 161 -26.48 -8.01 -24.01
C ASP A 161 -27.80 -8.73 -23.71
N ARG A 162 -28.92 -8.01 -23.80
CA ARG A 162 -30.27 -8.53 -23.51
C ARG A 162 -30.72 -9.73 -24.38
N ARG A 163 -29.86 -10.30 -25.22
CA ARG A 163 -30.06 -11.49 -26.05
C ARG A 163 -28.95 -12.56 -25.90
N GLY A 164 -28.08 -12.48 -24.89
CA GLY A 164 -27.22 -13.61 -24.49
C GLY A 164 -26.07 -13.99 -25.44
N HIS A 165 -25.53 -13.03 -26.21
CA HIS A 165 -24.36 -13.28 -27.07
C HIS A 165 -23.15 -12.43 -26.68
N HIS A 166 -21.99 -13.07 -26.54
CA HIS A 166 -20.70 -12.40 -26.32
C HIS A 166 -20.20 -11.79 -27.65
N ARG A 167 -20.22 -10.46 -27.75
CA ARG A 167 -19.61 -9.74 -28.88
C ARG A 167 -18.12 -9.47 -28.61
N THR A 168 -17.24 -10.16 -29.29
CA THR A 168 -15.85 -9.71 -29.50
C THR A 168 -15.85 -8.56 -30.51
N ARG A 169 -15.74 -7.31 -30.02
CA ARG A 169 -15.41 -6.18 -30.89
C ARG A 169 -13.92 -5.85 -30.73
N HIS A 170 -13.13 -6.20 -31.73
CA HIS A 170 -11.83 -5.56 -31.92
C HIS A 170 -12.09 -4.09 -32.30
N ARG A 171 -11.69 -3.17 -31.43
CA ARG A 171 -11.59 -1.75 -31.76
C ARG A 171 -10.10 -1.40 -31.81
N PRO A 172 -9.59 -0.81 -32.88
CA PRO A 172 -8.19 -0.44 -32.95
C PRO A 172 -7.89 0.67 -31.94
N LEU A 173 -6.72 0.59 -31.31
CA LEU A 173 -6.17 1.60 -30.41
C LEU A 173 -5.97 2.90 -31.20
N SER A 174 -6.60 3.99 -30.75
CA SER A 174 -6.30 5.33 -31.26
C SER A 174 -4.90 5.76 -30.80
N PRO A 175 -4.06 6.32 -31.69
CA PRO A 175 -2.69 6.72 -31.34
C PRO A 175 -2.69 8.16 -30.80
N LYS A 176 -2.50 8.32 -29.48
CA LYS A 176 -2.02 9.58 -28.88
C LYS A 176 -1.16 9.30 -27.65
N LEU A 177 0.02 8.75 -27.89
CA LEU A 177 1.17 8.81 -26.97
C LEU A 177 2.41 8.96 -27.85
N THR A 178 2.59 10.16 -28.38
CA THR A 178 3.86 10.61 -28.95
C THR A 178 4.32 11.79 -28.11
N ASN A 179 5.52 11.65 -27.55
CA ASN A 179 6.43 12.67 -27.05
C ASN A 179 6.79 12.52 -25.56
N TYR A 180 7.60 11.50 -25.28
CA TYR A 180 8.77 11.65 -24.41
C TYR A 180 9.97 11.11 -25.20
N ARG A 181 10.90 12.00 -25.53
CA ARG A 181 12.24 11.69 -26.02
C ARG A 181 13.22 12.26 -24.99
#